data_AF-A0A3N5IHZ8-F1
#
_entry.id   AF-A0A3N5IHZ8-F1
#
_cell.length_a   1.000
_cell.length_b   1.000
_cell.length_c   1.000
_cell.angle_alpha   90.00
_cell.angle_beta   90.00
_cell.angle_gamma   90.00
#
_symmetry.space_group_name_H-M   'P 1'
#
loop_
_entity.id
_entity.type
_entity.pdbx_description
1 polymer ?
#
loop_
_entity_poly.entity_id
_entity_poly.type
_entity_poly.pdbx_seq_one_letter_code
_entity_poly.pdbx_strand_id
1 'polypeptide(L)'
;QSDLLNNLALAALILLLLSPSSLFRPSFQLSFVSVWAIGYLLPKLWPPAGNPEKPDPSWGYRGLLYLWGIFCVSLVSQLATLPVVAWWFHQISFIGLISNLLLVPLTGVFVVPLGLLAIGFSPFFPWGTAFLFKITTFLLEWTWEISHFFASLPGAFISFPRPAWPEIFFYFSALFILFNRRKNPRDSWALGLILAGLLLAFSFPQIKTVLGLRPLALTFLDVGHGSAVLVEFPGGENLLVDGGGSPNPAFDLGERVVSPFLRQKKVFSLDTVVLTHPHPDHLNGLPFILGKFKVKEFWWNGERADSEVFSRLEDLIQRKKVPAFQPRAGWTKNFGEARVRILHPEPALSRQSKESNWHGQNNQSLVLQIDYQGQRVLLPADIEAAVENSLLNRGVVLQSQILQVPHHGSLTSSQPAFIAAVAPRWAVFSARGSVRFPVPHPEVLKRYRDRNIPLLRTDQEGAIRFLFKNGEWRGESYLKGPIPVSAKVN
;
A
#
# COMPACT_ATOMS: atom_id res chain seq x y z
N GLN A 1 25.88 0.77 31.14
CA GLN A 1 25.29 1.35 29.91
C GLN A 1 26.28 1.36 28.74
N SER A 2 27.57 1.66 28.98
CA SER A 2 28.65 1.54 27.97
C SER A 2 28.70 0.17 27.30
N ASP A 3 28.61 -0.90 28.09
CA ASP A 3 28.86 -2.26 27.59
C ASP A 3 27.73 -2.75 26.68
N LEU A 4 26.48 -2.34 26.95
CA LEU A 4 25.33 -2.66 26.10
C LEU A 4 25.50 -2.06 24.70
N LEU A 5 25.81 -0.76 24.62
CA LEU A 5 25.94 -0.08 23.33
C LEU A 5 27.13 -0.60 22.54
N ASN A 6 28.25 -0.91 23.22
CA ASN A 6 29.42 -1.52 22.61
C ASN A 6 29.10 -2.92 22.06
N ASN A 7 28.42 -3.77 22.84
CA ASN A 7 28.03 -5.11 22.42
C ASN A 7 27.03 -5.07 21.25
N LEU A 8 26.07 -4.15 21.30
CA LEU A 8 25.10 -3.96 20.22
C LEU A 8 25.80 -3.46 18.95
N ALA A 9 26.71 -2.49 19.06
CA ALA A 9 27.49 -1.99 17.92
C ALA A 9 28.38 -3.08 17.31
N LEU A 10 29.04 -3.89 18.14
CA LEU A 10 29.86 -5.02 17.68
C LEU A 10 29.01 -6.06 16.95
N ALA A 11 27.85 -6.44 17.51
CA ALA A 11 26.92 -7.36 16.86
C ALA A 11 26.41 -6.82 15.51
N ALA A 12 26.07 -5.52 15.46
CA ALA A 12 25.68 -4.86 14.22
C ALA A 12 26.81 -4.90 13.19
N LEU A 13 28.03 -4.56 13.60
CA LEU A 13 29.20 -4.54 12.72
C LEU A 13 29.46 -5.91 12.11
N ILE A 14 29.47 -6.97 12.93
CA ILE A 14 29.69 -8.35 12.44
C ILE A 14 28.61 -8.74 11.43
N LEU A 15 27.33 -8.51 11.75
CA LEU A 15 26.23 -8.88 10.86
C LEU A 15 26.24 -8.08 9.55
N LEU A 16 26.61 -6.79 9.59
CA LEU A 16 26.67 -5.93 8.42
C LEU A 16 27.92 -6.19 7.56
N LEU A 17 29.03 -6.65 8.16
CA LEU A 17 30.18 -7.14 7.40
C LEU A 17 29.82 -8.41 6.61
N LEU A 18 29.05 -9.32 7.21
CA LEU A 18 28.60 -10.56 6.54
C LEU A 18 27.51 -10.30 5.49
N SER A 19 26.58 -9.38 5.77
CA SER A 19 25.49 -9.02 4.86
C SER A 19 25.11 -7.55 5.04
N PRO A 20 25.70 -6.64 4.24
CA PRO A 20 25.40 -5.20 4.31
C PRO A 20 23.91 -4.89 4.07
N SER A 21 23.26 -5.70 3.22
CA SER A 21 21.83 -5.57 2.92
C SER A 21 20.92 -5.74 4.14
N SER A 22 21.41 -6.39 5.21
CA SER A 22 20.65 -6.63 6.43
C SER A 22 20.17 -5.33 7.08
N LEU A 23 20.90 -4.21 6.93
CA LEU A 23 20.51 -2.91 7.45
C LEU A 23 19.11 -2.46 6.96
N PHE A 24 18.75 -2.86 5.74
CA PHE A 24 17.48 -2.51 5.12
C PHE A 24 16.39 -3.56 5.33
N ARG A 25 16.66 -4.61 6.11
CA ARG A 25 15.68 -5.65 6.42
C ARG A 25 14.93 -5.31 7.71
N PRO A 26 13.60 -5.51 7.75
CA PRO A 26 12.80 -5.26 8.95
C PRO A 26 13.27 -6.12 10.14
N SER A 27 13.75 -7.35 9.90
CA SER A 27 14.26 -8.22 10.98
C SER A 27 15.43 -7.59 11.73
N PHE A 28 16.43 -7.06 11.03
CA PHE A 28 17.56 -6.36 11.64
C PHE A 28 17.09 -5.11 12.39
N GLN A 29 16.29 -4.26 11.73
CA GLN A 29 15.83 -3.00 12.30
C GLN A 29 15.03 -3.21 13.59
N LEU A 30 14.05 -4.13 13.58
CA LEU A 30 13.20 -4.42 14.72
C LEU A 30 14.00 -5.02 15.88
N SER A 31 14.90 -5.99 15.63
CA SER A 31 15.71 -6.60 16.68
C SER A 31 16.64 -5.59 17.36
N PHE A 32 17.42 -4.82 16.58
CA PHE A 32 18.38 -3.87 17.15
C PHE A 32 17.70 -2.72 17.90
N VAL A 33 16.61 -2.18 17.35
CA VAL A 33 15.82 -1.14 18.02
C VAL A 33 15.19 -1.67 19.31
N SER A 34 14.68 -2.91 19.31
CA SER A 34 14.09 -3.53 20.51
C SER A 34 15.15 -3.76 21.60
N VAL A 35 16.31 -4.33 21.25
CA VAL A 35 17.38 -4.58 22.23
C VAL A 35 17.91 -3.27 22.82
N TRP A 36 18.10 -2.24 21.98
CA TRP A 36 18.44 -0.90 22.46
C TRP A 36 17.38 -0.36 23.42
N ALA A 37 16.10 -0.46 23.07
CA ALA A 37 15.00 0.02 23.89
C ALA A 37 14.92 -0.70 25.24
N ILE A 38 15.06 -2.02 25.25
CA ILE A 38 15.07 -2.83 26.46
C ILE A 38 16.25 -2.40 27.34
N GLY A 39 17.46 -2.29 26.80
CA GLY A 39 18.61 -1.97 27.64
C GLY A 39 18.74 -0.50 28.06
N TYR A 40 18.13 0.44 27.32
CA TYR A 40 18.19 1.88 27.61
C TYR A 40 16.94 2.46 28.27
N LEU A 41 15.74 2.10 27.79
CA LEU A 41 14.46 2.65 28.25
C LEU A 41 13.89 1.88 29.44
N LEU A 42 14.02 0.54 29.48
CA LEU A 42 13.48 -0.27 30.58
C LEU A 42 14.00 0.14 31.96
N PRO A 43 15.32 0.35 32.18
CA PRO A 43 15.83 0.70 33.50
C PRO A 43 15.32 2.05 34.03
N LYS A 44 14.77 2.89 33.14
CA LYS A 44 14.21 4.20 33.49
C LYS A 44 12.74 4.14 33.87
N LEU A 45 11.98 3.19 33.32
CA LEU A 45 10.59 2.94 33.70
C LEU A 45 10.49 2.04 34.92
N TRP A 46 11.36 1.04 34.97
CA TRP A 46 11.43 0.04 36.03
C TRP A 46 12.88 -0.02 36.53
N PRO A 47 13.29 0.90 37.42
CA PRO A 47 14.59 0.83 38.05
C PRO A 47 14.73 -0.51 38.77
N PRO A 48 15.88 -1.19 38.68
CA PRO A 48 16.13 -2.38 39.48
C PRO A 48 15.83 -2.03 40.95
N ALA A 49 15.01 -2.85 41.62
CA ALA A 49 14.66 -2.65 43.02
C ALA A 49 15.92 -2.84 43.88
N GLY A 50 16.67 -1.77 44.08
CA GLY A 50 17.83 -1.70 44.96
C GLY A 50 17.43 -1.06 46.27
N ASN A 51 16.69 -1.79 47.11
CA ASN A 51 16.79 -1.55 48.54
C ASN A 51 16.97 -2.90 49.24
N PRO A 52 18.22 -3.27 49.61
CA PRO A 52 18.53 -4.56 50.23
C PRO A 52 17.85 -4.75 51.60
N GLU A 53 17.20 -3.71 52.15
CA GLU A 53 16.48 -3.75 53.43
C GLU A 53 15.00 -4.20 53.30
N LYS A 54 14.46 -4.36 52.09
CA LYS A 54 13.06 -4.80 51.94
C LYS A 54 12.94 -6.33 52.03
N PRO A 55 11.98 -6.86 52.81
CA PRO A 55 11.76 -8.29 52.92
C PRO A 55 11.45 -8.91 51.56
N ASP A 56 11.90 -10.15 51.41
CA ASP A 56 11.78 -10.91 50.19
C ASP A 56 10.29 -11.05 49.80
N PRO A 57 9.89 -10.64 48.59
CA PRO A 57 8.48 -10.60 48.24
C PRO A 57 7.83 -11.99 48.28
N SER A 58 6.56 -12.04 48.69
CA SER A 58 5.75 -13.27 48.65
C SER A 58 5.69 -13.85 47.23
N TRP A 59 5.49 -15.17 47.14
CA TRP A 59 5.42 -15.88 45.86
C TRP A 59 4.40 -15.27 44.87
N GLY A 60 3.23 -14.85 45.35
CA GLY A 60 2.22 -14.15 44.54
C GLY A 60 2.69 -12.79 44.03
N TYR A 61 3.39 -12.02 44.88
CA TYR A 61 3.97 -10.74 44.46
C TYR A 61 5.10 -10.91 43.45
N ARG A 62 5.94 -11.96 43.58
CA ARG A 62 6.97 -12.32 42.59
C ARG A 62 6.36 -12.61 41.22
N GLY A 63 5.26 -13.37 41.18
CA GLY A 63 4.52 -13.62 39.94
C GLY A 63 4.00 -12.32 39.31
N LEU A 64 3.47 -11.41 40.13
CA LEU A 64 2.95 -10.12 39.67
C LEU A 64 4.07 -9.19 39.15
N LEU A 65 5.23 -9.18 39.81
CA LEU A 65 6.43 -8.48 39.34
C LEU A 65 6.95 -9.04 38.01
N TYR A 66 6.89 -10.35 37.81
CA TYR A 66 7.29 -10.99 36.56
C TYR A 66 6.35 -10.60 35.41
N LEU A 67 5.04 -10.67 35.61
CA LEU A 67 4.04 -10.23 34.63
C LEU A 67 4.21 -8.75 34.29
N TRP A 68 4.46 -7.91 35.30
CA TRP A 68 4.75 -6.50 35.10
C TRP A 68 6.05 -6.28 34.32
N GLY A 69 7.09 -7.08 34.57
CA GLY A 69 8.33 -7.08 33.80
C GLY A 69 8.11 -7.38 32.32
N ILE A 70 7.34 -8.43 32.00
CA ILE A 70 6.99 -8.77 30.61
C ILE A 70 6.21 -7.63 29.95
N PHE A 71 5.26 -7.04 30.68
CA PHE A 71 4.51 -5.88 30.20
C PHE A 71 5.43 -4.70 29.89
N CYS A 72 6.33 -4.34 30.81
CA CYS A 72 7.27 -3.22 30.61
C CYS A 72 8.24 -3.48 29.45
N VAL A 73 8.78 -4.69 29.32
CA VAL A 73 9.63 -5.10 28.18
C VAL A 73 8.88 -4.97 26.86
N SER A 74 7.63 -5.45 26.82
CA SER A 74 6.77 -5.35 25.64
C SER A 74 6.47 -3.90 25.31
N LEU A 75 6.16 -3.07 26.31
CA LEU A 75 5.85 -1.65 26.16
C LEU A 75 7.04 -0.86 25.58
N VAL A 76 8.23 -0.98 26.16
CA VAL A 76 9.41 -0.24 25.65
C VAL A 76 9.81 -0.69 24.26
N SER A 77 9.76 -2.00 23.98
CA SER A 77 10.07 -2.54 22.67
C SER A 77 9.05 -2.06 21.63
N GLN A 78 7.76 -2.07 21.97
CA GLN A 78 6.71 -1.61 21.08
C GLN A 78 6.79 -0.10 20.81
N LEU A 79 7.06 0.73 21.82
CA LEU A 79 7.27 2.17 21.63
C LEU A 79 8.46 2.43 20.71
N ALA A 80 9.61 1.83 20.97
CA ALA A 80 10.79 2.08 20.16
C ALA A 80 10.65 1.58 18.72
N THR A 81 10.03 0.41 18.52
CA THR A 81 9.83 -0.17 17.17
C THR A 81 8.63 0.40 16.42
N LEU A 82 7.76 1.18 17.07
CA LEU A 82 6.51 1.67 16.49
C LEU A 82 6.68 2.32 15.11
N PRO A 83 7.63 3.25 14.90
CA PRO A 83 7.79 3.88 13.58
C PRO A 83 8.29 2.89 12.52
N VAL A 84 9.11 1.92 12.92
CA VAL A 84 9.65 0.88 12.02
C VAL A 84 8.52 -0.08 11.61
N VAL A 85 7.70 -0.52 12.56
CA VAL A 85 6.53 -1.36 12.29
C VAL A 85 5.53 -0.62 11.39
N ALA A 86 5.22 0.63 11.71
CA ALA A 86 4.32 1.46 10.91
C ALA A 86 4.85 1.69 9.48
N TRP A 87 6.17 1.81 9.31
CA TRP A 87 6.80 2.01 8.00
C TRP A 87 6.70 0.79 7.09
N TRP A 88 6.91 -0.41 7.63
CA TRP A 88 6.92 -1.66 6.86
C TRP A 88 5.54 -2.30 6.70
N PHE A 89 4.73 -2.27 7.76
CA PHE A 89 3.50 -3.05 7.82
C PHE A 89 2.23 -2.20 7.72
N HIS A 90 2.36 -0.86 7.75
CA HIS A 90 1.22 0.07 7.68
C HIS A 90 0.12 -0.20 8.73
N GLN A 91 0.52 -0.75 9.86
CA GLN A 91 -0.37 -1.18 10.95
C GLN A 91 0.30 -0.95 12.30
N ILE A 92 -0.52 -0.71 13.32
CA ILE A 92 -0.10 -0.67 14.72
C ILE A 92 -1.01 -1.62 15.50
N SER A 93 -0.42 -2.61 16.16
CA SER A 93 -1.15 -3.58 16.97
C SER A 93 -1.09 -3.22 18.45
N PHE A 94 -2.18 -2.67 19.00
CA PHE A 94 -2.26 -2.40 20.44
C PHE A 94 -2.48 -3.67 21.26
N ILE A 95 -3.13 -4.67 20.68
CA ILE A 95 -3.36 -5.95 21.35
C ILE A 95 -2.05 -6.69 21.62
N GLY A 96 -0.98 -6.38 20.87
CA GLY A 96 0.37 -6.89 21.06
C GLY A 96 0.88 -6.79 22.50
N LEU A 97 0.58 -5.69 23.22
CA LEU A 97 0.99 -5.54 24.63
C LEU A 97 0.38 -6.61 25.53
N ILE A 98 -0.87 -6.98 25.27
CA ILE A 98 -1.63 -7.95 26.07
C ILE A 98 -1.30 -9.37 25.60
N SER A 99 -1.29 -9.60 24.29
CA SER A 99 -1.01 -10.93 23.74
C SER A 99 0.42 -11.37 24.06
N ASN A 100 1.38 -10.45 24.13
CA ASN A 100 2.76 -10.76 24.51
C ASN A 100 2.89 -11.28 25.95
N LEU A 101 1.95 -11.01 26.85
CA LEU A 101 1.95 -11.60 28.20
C LEU A 101 1.82 -13.13 28.15
N LEU A 102 1.22 -13.67 27.09
CA LEU A 102 1.06 -15.11 26.86
C LEU A 102 2.07 -15.61 25.83
N LEU A 103 2.20 -14.91 24.69
CA LEU A 103 3.00 -15.35 23.56
C LEU A 103 4.50 -15.29 23.86
N VAL A 104 5.01 -14.27 24.56
CA VAL A 104 6.45 -14.14 24.82
C VAL A 104 6.94 -15.25 25.75
N PRO A 105 6.29 -15.56 26.89
CA PRO A 105 6.67 -16.71 27.71
C PRO A 105 6.53 -18.04 26.96
N LEU A 106 5.41 -18.24 26.25
CA LEU A 106 5.16 -19.49 25.51
C LEU A 106 6.26 -19.74 24.46
N THR A 107 6.59 -18.72 23.67
CA THR A 107 7.60 -18.84 22.61
C THR A 107 9.03 -18.86 23.16
N GLY A 108 9.37 -17.92 24.04
CA GLY A 108 10.73 -17.73 24.53
C GLY A 108 11.19 -18.78 25.53
N VAL A 109 10.30 -19.27 26.40
CA VAL A 109 10.66 -20.25 27.46
C VAL A 109 10.49 -21.68 26.96
N PHE A 110 9.47 -21.96 26.14
CA PHE A 110 9.16 -23.33 25.73
C PHE A 110 9.52 -23.61 24.28
N VAL A 111 8.92 -22.90 23.32
CA VAL A 111 9.05 -23.23 21.88
C VAL A 111 10.51 -23.16 21.42
N VAL A 112 11.19 -22.03 21.65
CA VAL A 112 12.55 -21.80 21.13
C VAL A 112 13.56 -22.77 21.76
N PRO A 113 13.65 -22.93 23.09
CA PRO A 113 14.58 -23.88 23.70
C PRO A 113 14.32 -25.32 23.26
N LEU A 114 13.06 -25.77 23.21
CA LEU A 114 12.72 -27.13 22.78
C LEU A 114 13.08 -27.37 21.31
N GLY A 115 12.81 -26.40 20.44
CA GLY A 115 13.17 -26.48 19.02
C GLY A 115 14.68 -26.53 18.81
N LEU A 116 15.44 -25.70 19.52
CA LEU A 116 16.91 -25.72 19.45
C LEU A 116 17.50 -27.03 20.00
N LEU A 117 16.95 -27.55 21.10
CA LEU A 117 17.33 -28.87 21.63
C LEU A 117 17.03 -29.97 20.62
N ALA A 118 15.85 -29.96 19.98
CA ALA A 118 15.49 -30.94 18.96
C ALA A 118 16.47 -30.91 17.78
N ILE A 119 16.85 -29.73 17.29
CA ILE A 119 17.85 -29.58 16.22
C ILE A 119 19.20 -30.14 16.66
N GLY A 120 19.67 -29.79 17.87
CA GLY A 120 20.94 -30.24 18.42
C GLY A 120 21.02 -31.76 18.63
N PHE A 121 19.91 -32.39 19.04
CA PHE A 121 19.84 -33.85 19.23
C PHE A 121 19.55 -34.64 17.95
N SER A 122 19.13 -33.97 16.87
CA SER A 122 18.75 -34.62 15.61
C SER A 122 19.80 -35.60 15.05
N PRO A 123 21.13 -35.35 15.13
CA PRO A 123 22.12 -36.28 14.60
C PRO A 123 22.32 -37.53 15.46
N PHE A 124 21.93 -37.48 16.74
CA PHE A 124 22.31 -38.49 17.75
C PHE A 124 21.13 -39.33 18.25
N PHE A 125 19.93 -38.76 18.29
CA PHE A 125 18.75 -39.42 18.86
C PHE A 125 17.47 -39.10 18.08
N PRO A 126 17.22 -39.82 16.96
CA PRO A 126 16.08 -39.53 16.06
C PRO A 126 14.71 -39.64 16.74
N TRP A 127 14.51 -40.64 17.59
CA TRP A 127 13.22 -40.87 18.27
C TRP A 127 12.90 -39.77 19.29
N GLY A 128 13.87 -39.38 20.13
CA GLY A 128 13.67 -38.25 21.04
C GLY A 128 13.53 -36.92 20.32
N THR A 129 14.25 -36.74 19.20
CA THR A 129 14.09 -35.57 18.34
C THR A 129 12.67 -35.47 17.77
N ALA A 130 12.11 -36.58 17.27
CA ALA A 130 10.73 -36.62 16.80
C ALA A 130 9.72 -36.27 17.91
N PHE A 131 9.95 -36.77 19.13
CA PHE A 131 9.12 -36.42 20.29
C PHE A 131 9.22 -34.94 20.66
N LEU A 132 10.43 -34.38 20.71
CA LEU A 132 10.64 -32.94 20.97
C LEU A 132 10.02 -32.06 19.89
N PHE A 133 10.12 -32.45 18.61
CA PHE A 133 9.43 -31.74 17.53
C PHE A 133 7.92 -31.84 17.66
N LYS A 134 7.36 -32.98 18.06
CA LYS A 134 5.91 -33.11 18.30
C LYS A 134 5.43 -32.14 19.38
N ILE A 135 6.18 -32.01 20.49
CA ILE A 135 5.87 -31.03 21.54
C ILE A 135 6.00 -29.60 20.99
N THR A 136 7.08 -29.32 20.26
CA THR A 136 7.33 -27.99 19.70
C THR A 136 6.21 -27.58 18.72
N THR A 137 5.77 -28.50 17.85
CA THR A 137 4.65 -28.28 16.93
C THR A 137 3.35 -28.04 17.68
N PHE A 138 3.04 -28.84 18.72
CA PHE A 138 1.87 -28.61 19.55
C PHE A 138 1.88 -27.21 20.20
N LEU A 139 3.03 -26.79 20.74
CA LEU A 139 3.16 -25.45 21.31
C LEU A 139 3.04 -24.36 20.24
N LEU A 140 3.57 -24.59 19.03
CA LEU A 140 3.41 -23.67 17.89
C LEU A 140 1.95 -23.56 17.46
N GLU A 141 1.19 -24.65 17.40
CA GLU A 141 -0.25 -24.64 17.14
C GLU A 141 -0.98 -23.78 18.18
N TRP A 142 -0.63 -23.92 19.47
CA TRP A 142 -1.17 -23.03 20.51
C TRP A 142 -0.77 -21.57 20.33
N THR A 143 0.49 -21.28 19.95
CA THR A 143 0.88 -19.89 19.65
C THR A 143 0.08 -19.32 18.48
N TRP A 144 -0.23 -20.15 17.48
CA TRP A 144 -1.05 -19.79 16.34
C TRP A 144 -2.49 -19.49 16.76
N GLU A 145 -3.13 -20.38 17.51
CA GLU A 145 -4.52 -20.20 17.99
C GLU A 145 -4.66 -18.96 18.88
N ILE A 146 -3.72 -18.74 19.81
CA ILE A 146 -3.72 -17.53 20.66
C ILE A 146 -3.56 -16.28 19.80
N SER A 147 -2.63 -16.30 18.84
CA SER A 147 -2.41 -15.16 17.93
C SER A 147 -3.64 -14.91 17.05
N HIS A 148 -4.27 -15.97 16.55
CA HIS A 148 -5.47 -15.89 15.72
C HIS A 148 -6.66 -15.32 16.50
N PHE A 149 -6.85 -15.78 17.74
CA PHE A 149 -7.85 -15.23 18.65
C PHE A 149 -7.67 -13.73 18.83
N PHE A 150 -6.47 -13.28 19.24
CA PHE A 150 -6.21 -11.85 19.43
C PHE A 150 -6.32 -11.03 18.13
N ALA A 151 -5.92 -11.59 16.99
CA ALA A 151 -6.04 -10.93 15.69
C ALA A 151 -7.49 -10.78 15.21
N SER A 152 -8.40 -11.67 15.65
CA SER A 152 -9.82 -11.60 15.30
C SER A 152 -10.60 -10.55 16.10
N LEU A 153 -10.04 -10.06 17.21
CA LEU A 153 -10.68 -9.03 18.03
C LEU A 153 -10.85 -7.71 17.25
N PRO A 154 -12.01 -7.05 17.37
CA PRO A 154 -12.21 -5.72 16.77
C PRO A 154 -11.15 -4.73 17.25
N GLY A 155 -10.41 -4.13 16.32
CA GLY A 155 -9.36 -3.16 16.65
C GLY A 155 -8.04 -3.78 17.13
N ALA A 156 -7.83 -5.09 16.96
CA ALA A 156 -6.55 -5.77 17.23
C ALA A 156 -5.34 -5.03 16.64
N PHE A 157 -5.54 -4.46 15.45
CA PHE A 157 -4.65 -3.48 14.86
C PHE A 157 -5.45 -2.31 14.28
N ILE A 158 -4.82 -1.15 14.30
CA ILE A 158 -5.26 0.00 13.51
C ILE A 158 -4.37 0.09 12.27
N SER A 159 -4.96 0.45 11.14
CA SER A 159 -4.15 0.79 9.97
C SER A 159 -3.52 2.16 10.17
N PHE A 160 -2.23 2.28 9.85
CA PHE A 160 -1.46 3.50 10.05
C PHE A 160 -0.71 3.87 8.77
N PRO A 161 -0.66 5.16 8.38
CA PRO A 161 0.10 5.57 7.21
C PRO A 161 1.60 5.32 7.42
N ARG A 162 2.36 5.21 6.33
CA ARG A 162 3.82 5.19 6.45
C ARG A 162 4.30 6.54 7.01
N PRO A 163 5.02 6.57 8.14
CA PRO A 163 5.50 7.82 8.70
C PRO A 163 6.55 8.43 7.78
N ALA A 164 6.54 9.75 7.58
CA ALA A 164 7.62 10.42 6.86
C ALA A 164 8.89 10.52 7.73
N TRP A 165 10.06 10.72 7.13
CA TRP A 165 11.32 10.88 7.88
C TRP A 165 11.26 11.95 8.99
N PRO A 166 10.64 13.14 8.77
CA PRO A 166 10.47 14.11 9.84
C PRO A 166 9.60 13.60 11.00
N GLU A 167 8.57 12.80 10.72
CA GLU A 167 7.72 12.21 11.76
C GLU A 167 8.49 11.20 12.60
N ILE A 168 9.31 10.35 11.96
CA ILE A 168 10.19 9.41 12.66
C ILE A 168 11.17 10.18 13.55
N PHE A 169 11.78 11.24 13.02
CA PHE A 169 12.72 12.08 13.77
C PHE A 169 12.08 12.74 15.00
N PHE A 170 10.92 13.40 14.82
CA PHE A 170 10.21 14.03 15.93
C PHE A 170 9.70 13.00 16.93
N TYR A 171 9.27 11.82 16.47
CA TYR A 171 8.86 10.72 17.36
C TYR A 171 10.00 10.26 18.28
N PHE A 172 11.17 9.93 17.71
CA PHE A 172 12.31 9.49 18.52
C PHE A 172 12.86 10.62 19.41
N SER A 173 12.79 11.88 18.96
CA SER A 173 13.13 13.04 19.78
C SER A 173 12.17 13.19 20.97
N ALA A 174 10.86 13.00 20.75
CA ALA A 174 9.86 13.03 21.81
C ALA A 174 10.10 11.92 22.83
N LEU A 175 10.36 10.70 22.34
CA LEU A 175 10.66 9.55 23.18
C LEU A 175 11.94 9.77 24.01
N PHE A 176 12.98 10.34 23.39
CA PHE A 176 14.21 10.67 24.08
C PHE A 176 14.00 11.70 25.18
N ILE A 177 13.26 12.79 24.93
CA ILE A 177 12.97 13.79 25.96
C ILE A 177 12.11 13.20 27.07
N LEU A 178 11.05 12.47 26.72
CA LEU A 178 10.13 11.87 27.68
C LEU A 178 10.87 11.01 28.71
N PHE A 179 11.84 10.20 28.26
CA PHE A 179 12.63 9.30 29.12
C PHE A 179 13.89 9.94 29.72
N ASN A 180 14.23 11.18 29.39
CA ASN A 180 15.36 11.91 29.98
C ASN A 180 14.94 13.17 30.74
N ARG A 181 13.65 13.46 30.78
CA ARG A 181 13.10 14.67 31.40
C ARG A 181 13.46 14.71 32.89
N ARG A 182 14.15 15.78 33.30
CA ARG A 182 14.56 16.04 34.70
C ARG A 182 13.48 16.82 35.47
N LYS A 183 12.23 16.76 34.99
CA LYS A 183 11.09 17.57 35.46
C LYS A 183 11.32 19.10 35.42
N ASN A 184 12.30 19.59 34.66
CA ASN A 184 12.56 21.02 34.47
C ASN A 184 11.50 21.63 33.52
N PRO A 185 11.01 22.88 33.73
CA PRO A 185 10.13 23.56 32.79
C PRO A 185 10.64 23.55 31.34
N ARG A 186 11.95 23.68 31.12
CA ARG A 186 12.56 23.64 29.76
C ARG A 186 12.28 22.34 29.01
N ASP A 187 12.27 21.20 29.71
CA ASP A 187 11.99 19.89 29.11
C ASP A 187 10.52 19.79 28.66
N SER A 188 9.61 20.42 29.42
CA SER A 188 8.18 20.49 29.05
C SER A 188 7.97 21.29 27.78
N TRP A 189 8.64 22.44 27.66
CA TRP A 189 8.60 23.28 26.46
C TRP A 189 9.21 22.56 25.24
N ALA A 190 10.37 21.92 25.42
CA ALA A 190 11.01 21.15 24.36
C ALA A 190 10.13 19.98 23.88
N LEU A 191 9.53 19.23 24.80
CA LEU A 191 8.57 18.17 24.46
C LEU A 191 7.35 18.75 23.73
N GLY A 192 6.80 19.87 24.20
CA GLY A 192 5.69 20.56 23.55
C GLY A 192 6.02 20.97 22.10
N LEU A 193 7.19 21.55 21.87
CA LEU A 193 7.67 21.93 20.53
C LEU A 193 7.87 20.72 19.62
N ILE A 194 8.41 19.62 20.14
CA ILE A 194 8.60 18.40 19.35
C ILE A 194 7.29 17.71 19.03
N LEU A 195 6.33 17.66 19.98
CA LEU A 195 4.99 17.16 19.72
C LEU A 195 4.26 18.03 18.70
N ALA A 196 4.41 19.35 18.77
CA ALA A 196 3.91 20.26 17.75
C ALA A 196 4.58 20.01 16.38
N GLY A 197 5.90 19.81 16.34
CA GLY A 197 6.64 19.43 15.13
C GLY A 197 6.17 18.11 14.53
N LEU A 198 5.90 17.10 15.37
CA LEU A 198 5.33 15.83 14.96
C LEU A 198 3.92 16.01 14.37
N LEU A 199 3.07 16.81 15.02
CA LEU A 199 1.72 17.13 14.53
C LEU A 199 1.76 17.84 13.18
N LEU A 200 2.66 18.82 13.04
CA LEU A 200 2.88 19.59 11.81
C LEU A 200 3.40 18.70 10.68
N ALA A 201 4.39 17.85 10.96
CA ALA A 201 4.94 16.91 9.99
C ALA A 201 3.86 15.91 9.51
N PHE A 202 3.06 15.38 10.43
CA PHE A 202 1.97 14.49 10.11
C PHE A 202 0.91 15.16 9.23
N SER A 203 0.56 16.41 9.54
CA SER A 203 -0.47 17.23 8.88
C SER A 203 0.02 17.94 7.60
N PHE A 204 1.31 17.86 7.29
CA PHE A 204 1.92 18.60 6.19
C PHE A 204 1.29 18.31 4.81
N PRO A 205 0.94 17.06 4.45
CA PRO A 205 0.24 16.80 3.20
C PRO A 205 -1.13 17.51 3.13
N GLN A 206 -1.89 17.53 4.22
CA GLN A 206 -3.19 18.21 4.30
C GLN A 206 -3.03 19.73 4.23
N ILE A 207 -1.98 20.28 4.86
CA ILE A 207 -1.66 21.71 4.77
C ILE A 207 -1.39 22.11 3.32
N LYS A 208 -0.65 21.31 2.54
CA LYS A 208 -0.44 21.58 1.10
C LYS A 208 -1.74 21.64 0.32
N THR A 209 -2.69 20.75 0.63
CA THR A 209 -4.02 20.78 0.03
C THR A 209 -4.76 22.07 0.35
N VAL A 210 -4.83 22.45 1.64
CA VAL A 210 -5.52 23.68 2.07
C VAL A 210 -4.90 24.95 1.47
N LEU A 211 -3.58 24.97 1.31
CA LEU A 211 -2.86 26.08 0.68
C LEU A 211 -2.90 26.07 -0.86
N GLY A 212 -3.58 25.10 -1.49
CA GLY A 212 -3.62 24.98 -2.95
C GLY A 212 -2.28 24.61 -3.59
N LEU A 213 -1.35 24.04 -2.81
CA LEU A 213 0.01 23.67 -3.25
C LEU A 213 0.13 22.20 -3.69
N ARG A 214 -0.95 21.43 -3.62
CA ARG A 214 -0.97 20.03 -4.08
C ARG A 214 -1.06 20.01 -5.62
N PRO A 215 -0.08 19.44 -6.33
CA PRO A 215 -0.17 19.29 -7.78
C PRO A 215 -1.17 18.18 -8.14
N LEU A 216 -1.72 18.22 -9.36
CA LEU A 216 -2.38 17.06 -9.94
C LEU A 216 -1.33 15.96 -10.12
N ALA A 217 -1.64 14.75 -9.63
CA ALA A 217 -0.79 13.59 -9.81
C ALA A 217 -1.57 12.39 -10.36
N LEU A 218 -0.93 11.61 -11.21
CA LEU A 218 -1.42 10.31 -11.64
C LEU A 218 -0.37 9.27 -11.34
N THR A 219 -0.76 8.16 -10.72
CA THR A 219 0.13 7.01 -10.50
C THR A 219 -0.50 5.76 -11.08
N PHE A 220 0.16 5.19 -12.08
CA PHE A 220 -0.11 3.87 -12.63
C PHE A 220 0.63 2.85 -11.76
N LEU A 221 -0.11 2.02 -11.03
CA LEU A 221 0.46 1.06 -10.09
C LEU A 221 0.97 -0.19 -10.82
N ASP A 222 2.10 -0.74 -10.39
CA ASP A 222 2.53 -2.09 -10.80
C ASP A 222 1.73 -3.13 -10.04
N VAL A 223 0.58 -3.48 -10.61
CA VAL A 223 -0.30 -4.56 -10.15
C VAL A 223 -0.08 -5.86 -10.95
N GLY A 224 1.02 -5.96 -11.70
CA GLY A 224 1.27 -7.06 -12.62
C GLY A 224 0.48 -6.94 -13.92
N HIS A 225 -0.29 -7.97 -14.27
CA HIS A 225 -1.23 -7.92 -15.39
C HIS A 225 -2.56 -7.39 -14.87
N GLY A 226 -2.94 -6.19 -15.30
CA GLY A 226 -4.14 -5.50 -14.85
C GLY A 226 -3.93 -4.01 -14.66
N SER A 227 -5.00 -3.31 -14.28
CA SER A 227 -5.01 -1.85 -14.17
C SER A 227 -5.35 -1.40 -12.75
N ALA A 228 -4.57 -0.45 -12.23
CA ALA A 228 -4.95 0.36 -11.08
C ALA A 228 -4.27 1.74 -11.18
N VAL A 229 -5.05 2.80 -11.25
CA VAL A 229 -4.56 4.17 -11.43
C VAL A 229 -5.11 5.07 -10.32
N LEU A 230 -4.22 5.66 -9.52
CA LEU A 230 -4.59 6.70 -8.57
C LEU A 230 -4.43 8.08 -9.20
N VAL A 231 -5.51 8.86 -9.19
CA VAL A 231 -5.52 10.29 -9.53
C VAL A 231 -5.68 11.11 -8.25
N GLU A 232 -4.68 11.92 -7.96
CA GLU A 232 -4.63 12.84 -6.83
C GLU A 232 -4.91 14.26 -7.33
N PHE A 233 -6.11 14.81 -7.07
CA PHE A 233 -6.48 16.14 -7.53
C PHE A 233 -5.90 17.25 -6.63
N PRO A 234 -5.67 18.46 -7.18
CA PRO A 234 -5.17 19.61 -6.42
C PRO A 234 -6.03 20.00 -5.20
N GLY A 235 -7.35 19.83 -5.29
CA GLY A 235 -8.30 20.15 -4.22
C GLY A 235 -8.29 19.17 -3.04
N GLY A 236 -7.50 18.09 -3.11
CA GLY A 236 -7.43 17.07 -2.06
C GLY A 236 -8.17 15.79 -2.40
N GLU A 237 -9.03 15.82 -3.41
CA GLU A 237 -9.82 14.68 -3.81
C GLU A 237 -8.95 13.58 -4.45
N ASN A 238 -9.36 12.33 -4.29
CA ASN A 238 -8.67 11.18 -4.85
C ASN A 238 -9.65 10.30 -5.61
N LEU A 239 -9.28 9.94 -6.84
CA LEU A 239 -10.01 9.01 -7.68
C LEU A 239 -9.14 7.79 -7.95
N LEU A 240 -9.66 6.60 -7.69
CA LEU A 240 -9.02 5.34 -8.01
C LEU A 240 -9.75 4.69 -9.19
N VAL A 241 -9.05 4.47 -10.30
CA VAL A 241 -9.56 3.69 -11.45
C VAL A 241 -9.01 2.28 -11.37
N ASP A 242 -9.91 1.31 -11.26
CA ASP A 242 -9.64 -0.12 -11.13
C ASP A 242 -8.79 -0.50 -9.90
N GLY A 243 -8.80 -1.80 -9.57
CA GLY A 243 -8.12 -2.35 -8.38
C GLY A 243 -6.99 -3.33 -8.70
N GLY A 244 -6.73 -3.59 -9.97
CA GLY A 244 -5.91 -4.70 -10.43
C GLY A 244 -6.58 -6.06 -10.20
N GLY A 245 -5.92 -7.13 -10.62
CA GLY A 245 -6.32 -8.49 -10.28
C GLY A 245 -5.22 -9.52 -10.43
N SER A 246 -5.31 -10.55 -9.60
CA SER A 246 -4.40 -11.68 -9.59
C SER A 246 -5.19 -12.95 -9.89
N PRO A 247 -4.65 -13.86 -10.71
CA PRO A 247 -5.25 -15.18 -10.91
C PRO A 247 -5.12 -16.06 -9.65
N ASN A 248 -4.24 -15.71 -8.71
CA ASN A 248 -4.13 -16.39 -7.42
C ASN A 248 -5.08 -15.75 -6.40
N PRO A 249 -6.14 -16.44 -5.96
CA PRO A 249 -7.11 -15.91 -4.99
C PRO A 249 -6.50 -15.59 -3.62
N ALA A 250 -5.39 -16.24 -3.26
CA ALA A 250 -4.68 -15.97 -2.01
C ALA A 250 -3.86 -14.66 -2.05
N PHE A 251 -3.74 -14.03 -3.22
CA PHE A 251 -2.99 -12.79 -3.40
C PHE A 251 -3.90 -11.68 -3.93
N ASP A 252 -4.61 -11.04 -3.01
CA ASP A 252 -5.45 -9.86 -3.29
C ASP A 252 -4.55 -8.62 -3.52
N LEU A 253 -4.58 -8.06 -4.74
CA LEU A 253 -3.78 -6.87 -5.08
C LEU A 253 -4.29 -5.59 -4.42
N GLY A 254 -5.58 -5.53 -4.10
CA GLY A 254 -6.16 -4.48 -3.28
C GLY A 254 -5.51 -4.46 -1.89
N GLU A 255 -5.32 -5.63 -1.29
CA GLU A 255 -4.63 -5.79 0.00
C GLU A 255 -3.12 -5.57 -0.09
N ARG A 256 -2.47 -6.19 -1.07
CA ARG A 256 -1.00 -6.32 -1.11
C ARG A 256 -0.29 -5.17 -1.80
N VAL A 257 -0.97 -4.44 -2.69
CA VAL A 257 -0.37 -3.37 -3.50
C VAL A 257 -1.10 -2.05 -3.33
N VAL A 258 -2.39 -2.00 -3.66
CA VAL A 258 -3.15 -0.74 -3.74
C VAL A 258 -3.33 -0.11 -2.35
N SER A 259 -3.79 -0.86 -1.35
CA SER A 259 -3.97 -0.35 0.02
C SER A 259 -2.66 0.15 0.65
N PRO A 260 -1.54 -0.61 0.64
CA PRO A 260 -0.24 -0.12 1.11
C PRO A 260 0.19 1.16 0.41
N PHE A 261 0.01 1.25 -0.91
CA PHE A 261 0.33 2.46 -1.67
C PHE A 261 -0.53 3.67 -1.24
N LEU A 262 -1.85 3.52 -1.13
CA LEU A 262 -2.75 4.56 -0.64
C LEU A 262 -2.34 5.05 0.76
N ARG A 263 -1.98 4.12 1.66
CA ARG A 263 -1.52 4.44 3.02
C ARG A 263 -0.17 5.14 3.02
N GLN A 264 0.75 4.77 2.14
CA GLN A 264 2.00 5.49 1.94
C GLN A 264 1.75 6.94 1.50
N LYS A 265 0.72 7.17 0.68
CA LYS A 265 0.28 8.52 0.26
C LYS A 265 -0.58 9.24 1.31
N LYS A 266 -0.83 8.63 2.48
CA LYS A 266 -1.76 9.11 3.51
C LYS A 266 -3.17 9.38 2.99
N VAL A 267 -3.61 8.60 1.99
CA VAL A 267 -4.99 8.61 1.50
C VAL A 267 -5.81 7.71 2.42
N PHE A 268 -6.72 8.33 3.18
CA PHE A 268 -7.60 7.62 4.13
C PHE A 268 -9.02 7.40 3.58
N SER A 269 -9.39 8.17 2.57
CA SER A 269 -10.67 8.09 1.89
C SER A 269 -10.48 8.33 0.39
N LEU A 270 -11.32 7.69 -0.41
CA LEU A 270 -11.42 7.89 -1.84
C LEU A 270 -12.72 8.64 -2.12
N ASP A 271 -12.62 9.71 -2.90
CA ASP A 271 -13.79 10.47 -3.33
C ASP A 271 -14.54 9.67 -4.36
N THR A 272 -13.82 9.07 -5.31
CA THR A 272 -14.41 8.24 -6.34
C THR A 272 -13.60 6.95 -6.51
N VAL A 273 -14.29 5.82 -6.57
CA VAL A 273 -13.72 4.57 -7.10
C VAL A 273 -14.42 4.25 -8.41
N VAL A 274 -13.66 3.92 -9.44
CA VAL A 274 -14.17 3.60 -10.78
C VAL A 274 -13.82 2.16 -11.10
N LEU A 275 -14.80 1.35 -11.49
CA LEU A 275 -14.60 0.07 -12.15
C LEU A 275 -14.88 0.26 -13.64
N THR A 276 -13.86 0.13 -14.47
CA THR A 276 -14.01 0.37 -15.92
C THR A 276 -14.88 -0.70 -16.57
N HIS A 277 -14.63 -1.97 -16.26
CA HIS A 277 -15.41 -3.15 -16.66
C HIS A 277 -15.11 -4.32 -15.70
N PRO A 278 -15.97 -5.36 -15.62
CA PRO A 278 -15.91 -6.34 -14.53
C PRO A 278 -14.97 -7.53 -14.81
N HIS A 279 -13.85 -7.32 -15.51
CA HIS A 279 -12.83 -8.37 -15.66
C HIS A 279 -11.94 -8.50 -14.42
N PRO A 280 -11.43 -9.70 -14.11
CA PRO A 280 -10.67 -9.96 -12.88
C PRO A 280 -9.49 -9.02 -12.65
N ASP A 281 -8.73 -8.70 -13.69
CA ASP A 281 -7.55 -7.85 -13.71
C ASP A 281 -7.83 -6.34 -13.51
N HIS A 282 -9.10 -5.97 -13.42
CA HIS A 282 -9.59 -4.63 -13.06
C HIS A 282 -10.40 -4.66 -11.75
N LEU A 283 -11.19 -5.71 -11.54
CA LEU A 283 -12.18 -5.85 -10.47
C LEU A 283 -11.56 -6.32 -9.14
N ASN A 284 -10.65 -7.29 -9.17
CA ASN A 284 -10.42 -8.17 -8.02
C ASN A 284 -9.87 -7.46 -6.77
N GLY A 285 -9.11 -6.38 -6.92
CA GLY A 285 -8.63 -5.61 -5.78
C GLY A 285 -9.68 -4.68 -5.14
N LEU A 286 -10.78 -4.35 -5.84
CA LEU A 286 -11.74 -3.35 -5.38
C LEU A 286 -12.55 -3.75 -4.13
N PRO A 287 -13.00 -5.02 -3.94
CA PRO A 287 -13.68 -5.42 -2.71
C PRO A 287 -12.87 -5.12 -1.45
N PHE A 288 -11.55 -5.36 -1.46
CA PHE A 288 -10.70 -5.02 -0.32
C PHE A 288 -10.67 -3.50 -0.08
N ILE A 289 -10.53 -2.71 -1.14
CA ILE A 289 -10.51 -1.24 -1.06
C ILE A 289 -11.83 -0.70 -0.50
N LEU A 290 -12.98 -1.10 -1.06
CA LEU A 290 -14.29 -0.70 -0.54
C LEU A 290 -14.49 -1.20 0.90
N GLY A 291 -13.96 -2.37 1.25
CA GLY A 291 -14.01 -2.92 2.61
C GLY A 291 -13.20 -2.11 3.63
N LYS A 292 -12.05 -1.54 3.26
CA LYS A 292 -11.10 -0.91 4.20
C LYS A 292 -11.02 0.62 4.13
N PHE A 293 -11.44 1.24 3.04
CA PHE A 293 -11.42 2.69 2.87
C PHE A 293 -12.84 3.27 2.89
N LYS A 294 -12.96 4.53 3.29
CA LYS A 294 -14.19 5.30 3.08
C LYS A 294 -14.23 5.72 1.62
N VAL A 295 -15.26 5.29 0.89
CA VAL A 295 -15.49 5.64 -0.51
C VAL A 295 -16.73 6.53 -0.58
N LYS A 296 -16.64 7.73 -1.16
CA LYS A 296 -17.80 8.65 -1.23
C LYS A 296 -18.76 8.28 -2.36
N GLU A 297 -18.26 7.76 -3.47
CA GLU A 297 -19.07 7.28 -4.58
C GLU A 297 -18.30 6.26 -5.43
N PHE A 298 -19.06 5.46 -6.17
CA PHE A 298 -18.57 4.39 -7.02
C PHE A 298 -19.11 4.57 -8.46
N TRP A 299 -18.26 4.52 -9.47
CA TRP A 299 -18.67 4.57 -10.88
C TRP A 299 -18.38 3.25 -11.55
N TRP A 300 -19.29 2.79 -12.41
CA TRP A 300 -19.11 1.56 -13.18
C TRP A 300 -19.86 1.61 -14.49
N ASN A 301 -19.54 0.71 -15.41
CA ASN A 301 -20.19 0.64 -16.72
C ASN A 301 -21.60 0.02 -16.70
N GLY A 302 -22.02 -0.55 -15.57
CA GLY A 302 -23.31 -1.24 -15.42
C GLY A 302 -23.31 -2.70 -15.87
N GLU A 303 -22.17 -3.24 -16.30
CA GLU A 303 -22.02 -4.66 -16.62
C GLU A 303 -21.79 -5.50 -15.37
N ARG A 304 -22.35 -6.70 -15.35
CA ARG A 304 -22.18 -7.67 -14.25
C ARG A 304 -21.31 -8.82 -14.71
N ALA A 305 -20.45 -9.30 -13.81
CA ALA A 305 -19.72 -10.55 -14.00
C ALA A 305 -20.31 -11.64 -13.10
N ASP A 306 -20.41 -12.85 -13.63
CA ASP A 306 -20.76 -14.04 -12.86
C ASP A 306 -19.54 -14.52 -12.08
N SER A 307 -19.27 -13.87 -10.93
CA SER A 307 -18.14 -14.21 -10.06
C SER A 307 -18.44 -13.85 -8.61
N GLU A 308 -17.92 -14.66 -7.68
CA GLU A 308 -18.03 -14.40 -6.23
C GLU A 308 -17.43 -13.03 -5.85
N VAL A 309 -16.35 -12.63 -6.52
CA VAL A 309 -15.69 -11.34 -6.31
C VAL A 309 -16.61 -10.18 -6.66
N PHE A 310 -17.33 -10.27 -7.78
CA PHE A 310 -18.29 -9.24 -8.18
C PHE A 310 -19.48 -9.17 -7.21
N SER A 311 -20.03 -10.32 -6.80
CA SER A 311 -21.10 -10.37 -5.79
C SER A 311 -20.65 -9.74 -4.47
N ARG A 312 -19.43 -10.03 -4.02
CA ARG A 312 -18.84 -9.42 -2.82
C ARG A 312 -18.70 -7.90 -2.96
N LEU A 313 -18.35 -7.40 -4.15
CA LEU A 313 -18.28 -5.97 -4.42
C LEU A 313 -19.66 -5.32 -4.30
N GLU A 314 -20.69 -5.89 -4.94
CA GLU A 314 -22.07 -5.41 -4.86
C GLU A 314 -22.57 -5.39 -3.41
N ASP A 315 -22.32 -6.46 -2.65
CA ASP A 315 -22.65 -6.58 -1.23
C ASP A 315 -22.00 -5.45 -0.41
N LEU A 316 -20.73 -5.14 -0.66
CA LEU A 316 -20.01 -4.07 0.03
C LEU A 316 -20.56 -2.69 -0.31
N ILE A 317 -20.88 -2.43 -1.58
CA ILE A 317 -21.49 -1.18 -2.03
C ILE A 317 -22.83 -0.97 -1.30
N GLN A 318 -23.67 -2.00 -1.23
CA GLN A 318 -24.97 -1.94 -0.57
C GLN A 318 -24.84 -1.79 0.94
N ARG A 319 -24.05 -2.65 1.61
CA ARG A 319 -23.87 -2.63 3.08
C ARG A 319 -23.28 -1.31 3.57
N LYS A 320 -22.33 -0.74 2.82
CA LYS A 320 -21.72 0.56 3.14
C LYS A 320 -22.50 1.76 2.62
N LYS A 321 -23.60 1.54 1.88
CA LYS A 321 -24.45 2.57 1.27
C LYS A 321 -23.63 3.56 0.42
N VAL A 322 -22.69 3.05 -0.37
CA VAL A 322 -21.89 3.86 -1.29
C VAL A 322 -22.76 4.21 -2.50
N PRO A 323 -22.99 5.49 -2.82
CA PRO A 323 -23.68 5.90 -4.04
C PRO A 323 -22.97 5.35 -5.27
N ALA A 324 -23.69 4.57 -6.09
CA ALA A 324 -23.17 3.96 -7.30
C ALA A 324 -23.80 4.60 -8.54
N PHE A 325 -22.96 5.05 -9.48
CA PHE A 325 -23.38 5.74 -10.71
C PHE A 325 -22.92 4.98 -11.95
N GLN A 326 -23.72 5.02 -13.00
CA GLN A 326 -23.40 4.43 -14.31
C GLN A 326 -23.22 5.54 -15.35
N PRO A 327 -22.12 6.30 -15.31
CA PRO A 327 -21.96 7.43 -16.20
C PRO A 327 -21.80 6.95 -17.66
N ARG A 328 -22.28 7.77 -18.59
CA ARG A 328 -22.26 7.52 -20.03
C ARG A 328 -21.53 8.65 -20.76
N ALA A 329 -21.27 8.48 -22.04
CA ALA A 329 -20.62 9.48 -22.88
C ALA A 329 -21.31 10.84 -22.73
N GLY A 330 -20.52 11.89 -22.49
CA GLY A 330 -21.01 13.25 -22.24
C GLY A 330 -21.17 13.59 -20.76
N TRP A 331 -21.15 12.60 -19.85
CA TRP A 331 -21.13 12.85 -18.42
C TRP A 331 -19.79 13.47 -17.99
N THR A 332 -19.86 14.46 -17.10
CA THR A 332 -18.67 15.15 -16.59
C THR A 332 -18.80 15.42 -15.10
N LYS A 333 -17.66 15.36 -14.38
CA LYS A 333 -17.56 15.81 -12.99
C LYS A 333 -16.30 16.62 -12.77
N ASN A 334 -16.44 17.70 -12.00
CA ASN A 334 -15.31 18.54 -11.60
C ASN A 334 -14.74 18.07 -10.25
N PHE A 335 -13.41 18.16 -10.12
CA PHE A 335 -12.62 17.96 -8.91
C PHE A 335 -11.73 19.20 -8.76
N GLY A 336 -12.28 20.24 -8.12
CA GLY A 336 -11.73 21.59 -8.21
C GLY A 336 -11.70 22.09 -9.66
N GLU A 337 -10.52 22.53 -10.11
CA GLU A 337 -10.27 23.00 -11.48
C GLU A 337 -10.09 21.85 -12.50
N ALA A 338 -9.87 20.61 -12.03
CA ALA A 338 -9.78 19.46 -12.91
C ALA A 338 -11.18 18.95 -13.28
N ARG A 339 -11.35 18.47 -14.51
CA ARG A 339 -12.59 17.89 -15.01
C ARG A 339 -12.36 16.48 -15.51
N VAL A 340 -13.14 15.52 -15.00
CA VAL A 340 -13.20 14.16 -15.53
C VAL A 340 -14.41 14.06 -16.45
N ARG A 341 -14.19 13.60 -17.68
CA ARG A 341 -15.22 13.37 -18.70
C ARG A 341 -15.29 11.90 -19.03
N ILE A 342 -16.50 11.39 -19.21
CA ILE A 342 -16.74 10.03 -19.70
C ILE A 342 -17.00 10.12 -21.20
N LEU A 343 -16.20 9.40 -21.98
CA LEU A 343 -16.27 9.39 -23.44
C LEU A 343 -17.04 8.17 -24.00
N HIS A 344 -17.13 7.12 -23.20
CA HIS A 344 -17.74 5.83 -23.51
C HIS A 344 -18.08 5.12 -22.18
N PRO A 345 -19.13 4.28 -22.09
CA PRO A 345 -20.05 3.86 -23.15
C PRO A 345 -21.07 4.92 -23.53
N GLU A 346 -21.55 4.84 -24.76
CA GLU A 346 -22.62 5.71 -25.27
C GLU A 346 -23.92 5.53 -24.46
N PRO A 347 -24.79 6.55 -24.40
CA PRO A 347 -26.14 6.39 -23.88
C PRO A 347 -26.85 5.28 -24.67
N ALA A 348 -27.52 4.36 -23.98
CA ALA A 348 -28.19 3.23 -24.61
C ALA A 348 -29.35 3.72 -25.50
N LEU A 349 -29.09 3.96 -26.80
CA LEU A 349 -30.11 4.41 -27.75
C LEU A 349 -30.90 3.26 -28.38
N SER A 350 -30.43 2.02 -28.29
CA SER A 350 -31.23 0.82 -28.58
C SER A 350 -30.55 -0.43 -28.02
N ARG A 351 -31.35 -1.45 -27.69
CA ARG A 351 -30.90 -2.78 -27.26
C ARG A 351 -30.20 -3.52 -28.41
N GLN A 352 -29.06 -3.05 -28.89
CA GLN A 352 -28.18 -3.92 -29.65
C GLN A 352 -27.56 -4.92 -28.69
N SER A 353 -27.61 -6.19 -29.09
CA SER A 353 -27.17 -7.35 -28.33
C SER A 353 -25.84 -7.07 -27.65
N LYS A 354 -25.87 -6.89 -26.32
CA LYS A 354 -24.66 -6.95 -25.52
C LYS A 354 -24.11 -8.36 -25.73
N GLU A 355 -23.02 -8.47 -26.48
CA GLU A 355 -22.25 -9.70 -26.45
C GLU A 355 -21.82 -9.90 -24.99
N SER A 356 -22.35 -10.93 -24.34
CA SER A 356 -21.99 -11.27 -22.97
C SER A 356 -20.62 -11.96 -22.87
N ASN A 357 -19.88 -12.03 -23.98
CA ASN A 357 -18.53 -12.54 -24.05
C ASN A 357 -17.51 -11.49 -23.55
N TRP A 358 -16.27 -11.92 -23.37
CA TRP A 358 -15.17 -11.07 -22.88
C TRP A 358 -14.93 -9.83 -23.76
N HIS A 359 -15.02 -9.97 -25.10
CA HIS A 359 -14.83 -8.85 -26.03
C HIS A 359 -15.94 -7.80 -25.91
N GLY A 360 -17.18 -8.23 -25.71
CA GLY A 360 -18.31 -7.35 -25.47
C GLY A 360 -18.17 -6.59 -24.16
N GLN A 361 -17.70 -7.25 -23.09
CA GLN A 361 -17.43 -6.60 -21.81
C GLN A 361 -16.31 -5.55 -21.90
N ASN A 362 -15.22 -5.86 -22.60
CA ASN A 362 -14.14 -4.91 -22.92
C ASN A 362 -14.68 -3.67 -23.63
N ASN A 363 -15.50 -3.87 -24.67
CA ASN A 363 -16.13 -2.79 -25.43
C ASN A 363 -17.31 -2.12 -24.71
N GLN A 364 -17.58 -2.46 -23.45
CA GLN A 364 -18.44 -1.69 -22.54
C GLN A 364 -17.63 -0.91 -21.50
N SER A 365 -16.30 -0.87 -21.59
CA SER A 365 -15.45 -0.18 -20.62
C SER A 365 -15.77 1.31 -20.49
N LEU A 366 -15.69 1.83 -19.27
CA LEU A 366 -15.67 3.28 -19.06
C LEU A 366 -14.36 3.87 -19.63
N VAL A 367 -14.48 4.83 -20.55
CA VAL A 367 -13.35 5.62 -21.05
C VAL A 367 -13.36 6.98 -20.37
N LEU A 368 -12.31 7.25 -19.59
CA LEU A 368 -12.16 8.49 -18.84
C LEU A 368 -11.15 9.41 -19.52
N GLN A 369 -11.49 10.69 -19.63
CA GLN A 369 -10.55 11.74 -19.97
C GLN A 369 -10.49 12.76 -18.85
N ILE A 370 -9.29 13.05 -18.36
CA ILE A 370 -9.04 14.02 -17.30
C ILE A 370 -8.46 15.25 -17.96
N ASP A 371 -9.12 16.41 -17.79
CA ASP A 371 -8.70 17.71 -18.30
C ASP A 371 -8.29 18.61 -17.12
N TYR A 372 -7.09 19.18 -17.19
CA TYR A 372 -6.59 20.14 -16.20
C TYR A 372 -5.64 21.14 -16.87
N GLN A 373 -5.99 22.43 -16.81
CA GLN A 373 -5.20 23.53 -17.38
C GLN A 373 -4.76 23.28 -18.85
N GLY A 374 -5.69 22.77 -19.66
CA GLY A 374 -5.45 22.48 -21.08
C GLY A 374 -4.61 21.23 -21.36
N GLN A 375 -4.18 20.51 -20.33
CA GLN A 375 -3.58 19.19 -20.47
C GLN A 375 -4.64 18.11 -20.28
N ARG A 376 -4.50 17.01 -21.04
CA ARG A 376 -5.42 15.87 -20.97
C ARG A 376 -4.69 14.55 -20.76
N VAL A 377 -5.34 13.67 -19.99
CA VAL A 377 -4.97 12.27 -19.83
C VAL A 377 -6.12 11.40 -20.29
N LEU A 378 -5.83 10.35 -21.07
CA LEU A 378 -6.81 9.38 -21.52
C LEU A 378 -6.57 8.03 -20.81
N LEU A 379 -7.60 7.53 -20.14
CA LEU A 379 -7.67 6.21 -19.52
C LEU A 379 -8.77 5.41 -20.24
N PRO A 380 -8.41 4.70 -21.32
CA PRO A 380 -9.37 4.01 -22.18
C PRO A 380 -9.74 2.60 -21.70
N ALA A 381 -9.11 2.11 -20.62
CA ALA A 381 -9.28 0.73 -20.14
C ALA A 381 -9.06 -0.28 -21.27
N ASP A 382 -9.94 -1.27 -21.43
CA ASP A 382 -9.72 -2.39 -22.34
C ASP A 382 -10.53 -2.29 -23.64
N ILE A 383 -10.90 -1.07 -24.03
CA ILE A 383 -11.59 -0.86 -25.31
C ILE A 383 -10.77 -1.42 -26.48
N GLU A 384 -11.48 -1.99 -27.45
CA GLU A 384 -10.89 -2.56 -28.66
C GLU A 384 -11.15 -1.66 -29.88
N ALA A 385 -10.64 -2.09 -31.04
CA ALA A 385 -10.72 -1.36 -32.30
C ALA A 385 -12.12 -0.82 -32.63
N ALA A 386 -13.19 -1.55 -32.29
CA ALA A 386 -14.57 -1.13 -32.54
C ALA A 386 -14.90 0.19 -31.81
N VAL A 387 -14.57 0.28 -30.52
CA VAL A 387 -14.82 1.48 -29.71
C VAL A 387 -13.83 2.59 -30.04
N GLU A 388 -12.58 2.25 -30.34
CA GLU A 388 -11.60 3.23 -30.86
C GLU A 388 -12.11 3.93 -32.13
N ASN A 389 -12.66 3.17 -33.08
CA ASN A 389 -13.25 3.70 -34.30
C ASN A 389 -14.53 4.51 -34.03
N SER A 390 -15.39 4.07 -33.10
CA SER A 390 -16.56 4.87 -32.70
C SER A 390 -16.15 6.24 -32.17
N LEU A 391 -15.15 6.29 -31.27
CA LEU A 391 -14.65 7.54 -30.70
C LEU A 391 -14.13 8.51 -31.77
N LEU A 392 -13.41 7.98 -32.77
CA LEU A 392 -12.94 8.75 -33.93
C LEU A 392 -14.10 9.28 -34.77
N ASN A 393 -15.05 8.41 -35.13
CA ASN A 393 -16.20 8.76 -35.98
C ASN A 393 -17.12 9.79 -35.33
N ARG A 394 -17.24 9.77 -34.00
CA ARG A 394 -18.01 10.77 -33.23
C ARG A 394 -17.30 12.13 -33.11
N GLY A 395 -16.08 12.27 -33.61
CA GLY A 395 -15.30 13.51 -33.53
C GLY A 395 -14.97 13.91 -32.09
N VAL A 396 -14.87 12.94 -31.18
CA VAL A 396 -14.49 13.20 -29.79
C VAL A 396 -13.05 13.71 -29.76
N VAL A 397 -12.78 14.75 -28.98
CA VAL A 397 -11.42 15.29 -28.84
C VAL A 397 -10.57 14.33 -28.00
N LEU A 398 -9.83 13.44 -28.67
CA LEU A 398 -9.02 12.40 -28.04
C LEU A 398 -7.62 12.87 -27.63
N GLN A 399 -7.14 13.99 -28.16
CA GLN A 399 -5.79 14.49 -27.92
C GLN A 399 -5.47 14.57 -26.43
N SER A 400 -4.47 13.81 -25.99
CA SER A 400 -4.09 13.64 -24.59
C SER A 400 -2.59 13.41 -24.46
N GLN A 401 -1.91 14.12 -23.56
CA GLN A 401 -0.45 14.03 -23.41
C GLN A 401 -0.02 12.70 -22.77
N ILE A 402 -0.86 12.12 -21.93
CA ILE A 402 -0.62 10.81 -21.31
C ILE A 402 -1.75 9.87 -21.76
N LEU A 403 -1.36 8.71 -22.26
CA LEU A 403 -2.27 7.62 -22.61
C LEU A 403 -1.92 6.40 -21.77
N GLN A 404 -2.88 5.88 -21.02
CA GLN A 404 -2.82 4.48 -20.61
C GLN A 404 -3.14 3.64 -21.84
N VAL A 405 -2.21 2.78 -22.24
CA VAL A 405 -2.38 1.98 -23.45
C VAL A 405 -3.57 1.05 -23.27
N PRO A 406 -4.55 1.07 -24.19
CA PRO A 406 -5.74 0.25 -24.03
C PRO A 406 -5.42 -1.24 -24.00
N HIS A 407 -6.20 -1.98 -23.21
CA HIS A 407 -6.19 -3.44 -23.13
C HIS A 407 -4.79 -4.02 -22.92
N HIS A 408 -4.02 -3.37 -22.04
CA HIS A 408 -2.66 -3.75 -21.65
C HIS A 408 -1.66 -3.83 -22.82
N GLY A 409 -2.02 -3.31 -24.00
CA GLY A 409 -1.25 -3.46 -25.24
C GLY A 409 -1.57 -4.73 -26.03
N SER A 410 -2.81 -5.25 -25.92
CA SER A 410 -3.35 -6.31 -26.78
C SER A 410 -3.39 -5.92 -28.25
N LEU A 411 -3.25 -6.90 -29.14
CA LEU A 411 -3.35 -6.69 -30.60
C LEU A 411 -4.73 -6.21 -31.05
N THR A 412 -5.78 -6.47 -30.26
CA THR A 412 -7.17 -6.05 -30.54
C THR A 412 -7.39 -4.54 -30.39
N SER A 413 -6.45 -3.84 -29.75
CA SER A 413 -6.53 -2.40 -29.48
C SER A 413 -5.33 -1.65 -30.05
N SER A 414 -5.25 -0.36 -29.75
CA SER A 414 -4.19 0.56 -30.20
C SER A 414 -4.08 0.59 -31.73
N GLN A 415 -5.20 0.85 -32.42
CA GLN A 415 -5.20 1.01 -33.86
C GLN A 415 -4.38 2.25 -34.28
N PRO A 416 -3.67 2.22 -35.42
CA PRO A 416 -2.82 3.33 -35.85
C PRO A 416 -3.53 4.69 -35.91
N ALA A 417 -4.80 4.73 -36.33
CA ALA A 417 -5.62 5.94 -36.40
C ALA A 417 -5.96 6.49 -35.01
N PHE A 418 -6.26 5.60 -34.05
CA PHE A 418 -6.53 5.97 -32.67
C PHE A 418 -5.28 6.59 -32.01
N ILE A 419 -4.12 5.94 -32.14
CA ILE A 419 -2.86 6.48 -31.60
C ILE A 419 -2.55 7.85 -32.21
N ALA A 420 -2.80 8.03 -33.52
CA ALA A 420 -2.60 9.30 -34.20
C ALA A 420 -3.53 10.41 -33.68
N ALA A 421 -4.80 10.10 -33.42
CA ALA A 421 -5.76 11.08 -32.89
C ALA A 421 -5.51 11.43 -31.41
N VAL A 422 -5.04 10.48 -30.60
CA VAL A 422 -4.64 10.74 -29.21
C VAL A 422 -3.35 11.56 -29.15
N ALA A 423 -2.41 11.31 -30.08
CA ALA A 423 -1.09 11.96 -30.15
C ALA A 423 -0.37 12.06 -28.79
N PRO A 424 -0.18 10.93 -28.06
CA PRO A 424 0.34 10.97 -26.71
C PRO A 424 1.83 11.27 -26.68
N ARG A 425 2.25 12.03 -25.67
CA ARG A 425 3.65 12.27 -25.35
C ARG A 425 4.25 11.12 -24.56
N TRP A 426 3.43 10.39 -23.79
CA TRP A 426 3.83 9.17 -23.08
C TRP A 426 2.73 8.12 -23.19
N ALA A 427 3.13 6.88 -23.45
CA ALA A 427 2.26 5.71 -23.46
C ALA A 427 2.63 4.79 -22.31
N VAL A 428 1.69 4.56 -21.39
CA VAL A 428 1.87 3.72 -20.20
C VAL A 428 1.20 2.37 -20.39
N PHE A 429 1.97 1.30 -20.34
CA PHE A 429 1.51 -0.08 -20.43
C PHE A 429 1.41 -0.66 -19.01
N SER A 430 0.17 -0.84 -18.53
CA SER A 430 -0.12 -1.52 -17.26
C SER A 430 -0.17 -3.03 -17.49
N ALA A 431 0.98 -3.66 -17.74
CA ALA A 431 1.01 -5.04 -18.20
C ALA A 431 2.24 -5.77 -17.67
N ARG A 432 2.05 -7.05 -17.31
CA ARG A 432 3.13 -8.02 -17.12
C ARG A 432 2.89 -9.19 -18.05
N GLY A 433 3.71 -9.26 -19.11
CA GLY A 433 3.58 -10.31 -20.10
C GLY A 433 3.81 -11.70 -19.52
N SER A 434 3.10 -12.69 -20.05
CA SER A 434 3.32 -14.10 -19.78
C SER A 434 3.13 -14.92 -21.05
N VAL A 435 3.49 -16.21 -21.02
CA VAL A 435 3.23 -17.12 -22.15
C VAL A 435 1.72 -17.20 -22.46
N ARG A 436 0.86 -17.10 -21.43
CA ARG A 436 -0.61 -17.14 -21.58
C ARG A 436 -1.20 -15.82 -22.07
N PHE A 437 -0.59 -14.70 -21.67
CA PHE A 437 -1.02 -13.34 -22.02
C PHE A 437 0.18 -12.57 -22.58
N PRO A 438 0.46 -12.67 -23.89
CA PRO A 438 1.65 -12.07 -24.51
C PRO A 438 1.46 -10.56 -24.76
N VAL A 439 1.05 -9.84 -23.71
CA VAL A 439 0.90 -8.39 -23.70
C VAL A 439 2.05 -7.73 -22.94
N PRO A 440 2.55 -6.56 -23.37
CA PRO A 440 2.18 -5.86 -24.60
C PRO A 440 2.63 -6.62 -25.85
N HIS A 441 1.76 -6.69 -26.87
CA HIS A 441 2.05 -7.39 -28.11
C HIS A 441 3.19 -6.69 -28.89
N PRO A 442 4.14 -7.42 -29.52
CA PRO A 442 5.26 -6.81 -30.25
C PRO A 442 4.84 -5.81 -31.33
N GLU A 443 3.75 -6.08 -32.06
CA GLU A 443 3.24 -5.15 -33.07
C GLU A 443 2.68 -3.86 -32.45
N VAL A 444 2.02 -3.94 -31.29
CA VAL A 444 1.52 -2.76 -30.61
C VAL A 444 2.69 -1.91 -30.13
N LEU A 445 3.70 -2.52 -29.52
CA LEU A 445 4.95 -1.83 -29.16
C LEU A 445 5.58 -1.15 -30.38
N LYS A 446 5.60 -1.82 -31.54
CA LYS A 446 6.08 -1.25 -32.80
C LYS A 446 5.27 -0.02 -33.23
N ARG A 447 3.93 -0.05 -33.16
CA ARG A 447 3.06 1.09 -33.54
C ARG A 447 3.40 2.37 -32.77
N TYR A 448 3.74 2.26 -31.49
CA TYR A 448 4.16 3.39 -30.67
C TYR A 448 5.63 3.80 -30.93
N ARG A 449 6.56 2.85 -31.09
CA ARG A 449 7.97 3.15 -31.43
C ARG A 449 8.11 3.86 -32.78
N ASP A 450 7.37 3.42 -33.79
CA ASP A 450 7.37 4.03 -35.13
C ASP A 450 6.94 5.50 -35.10
N ARG A 451 6.29 5.95 -34.02
CA ARG A 451 5.87 7.34 -33.78
C ARG A 451 6.76 8.08 -32.79
N ASN A 452 7.89 7.50 -32.38
CA ASN A 452 8.80 8.03 -31.36
C ASN A 452 8.11 8.32 -30.01
N ILE A 453 7.07 7.56 -29.66
CA ILE A 453 6.38 7.71 -28.38
C ILE A 453 7.13 6.88 -27.32
N PRO A 454 7.60 7.49 -26.22
CA PRO A 454 8.18 6.77 -25.09
C PRO A 454 7.22 5.72 -24.54
N LEU A 455 7.71 4.49 -24.44
CA LEU A 455 6.99 3.35 -23.88
C LEU A 455 7.38 3.19 -22.42
N LEU A 456 6.42 3.37 -21.52
CA LEU A 456 6.62 3.19 -20.09
C LEU A 456 5.86 1.95 -19.66
N ARG A 457 6.55 0.97 -19.07
CA ARG A 457 5.91 -0.31 -18.70
C ARG A 457 6.00 -0.56 -17.21
N THR A 458 4.86 -0.79 -16.57
CA THR A 458 4.81 -1.00 -15.11
C THR A 458 5.60 -2.23 -14.68
N ASP A 459 5.65 -3.30 -15.48
CA ASP A 459 6.45 -4.50 -15.19
C ASP A 459 7.97 -4.30 -15.23
N GLN A 460 8.45 -3.24 -15.88
CA GLN A 460 9.88 -2.91 -16.00
C GLN A 460 10.28 -1.69 -15.15
N GLU A 461 9.34 -0.82 -14.85
CA GLU A 461 9.57 0.48 -14.21
C GLU A 461 8.99 0.54 -12.79
N GLY A 462 8.22 -0.47 -12.39
CA GLY A 462 7.39 -0.43 -11.20
C GLY A 462 6.26 0.58 -11.39
N ALA A 463 5.82 1.20 -10.30
CA ALA A 463 4.81 2.26 -10.40
C ALA A 463 5.35 3.46 -11.22
N ILE A 464 4.54 3.96 -12.15
CA ILE A 464 4.86 5.11 -12.99
C ILE A 464 3.99 6.27 -12.56
N ARG A 465 4.61 7.41 -12.23
CA ARG A 465 3.93 8.57 -11.68
C ARG A 465 4.19 9.81 -12.52
N PHE A 466 3.14 10.56 -12.77
CA PHE A 466 3.18 11.87 -13.41
C PHE A 466 2.68 12.94 -12.44
N LEU A 467 3.45 14.01 -12.33
CA LEU A 467 3.15 15.19 -11.53
C LEU A 467 3.01 16.39 -12.44
N PHE A 468 1.88 17.09 -12.37
CA PHE A 468 1.69 18.34 -13.09
C PHE A 468 2.04 19.52 -12.20
N LYS A 469 3.14 20.20 -12.51
CA LYS A 469 3.67 21.32 -11.71
C LYS A 469 4.19 22.43 -12.63
N ASN A 470 3.83 23.67 -12.33
CA ASN A 470 4.25 24.86 -13.08
C ASN A 470 3.93 24.76 -14.59
N GLY A 471 2.75 24.24 -14.93
CA GLY A 471 2.31 24.10 -16.33
C GLY A 471 2.87 22.90 -17.08
N GLU A 472 3.67 22.04 -16.44
CA GLU A 472 4.32 20.91 -17.11
C GLU A 472 4.17 19.59 -16.36
N TRP A 473 4.12 18.49 -17.13
CA TRP A 473 4.20 17.12 -16.61
C TRP A 473 5.64 16.71 -16.33
N ARG A 474 5.87 16.14 -15.15
CA ARG A 474 7.11 15.49 -14.74
C ARG A 474 6.82 14.02 -14.43
N GLY A 475 7.46 13.12 -15.16
CA GLY A 475 7.34 11.67 -14.95
C GLY A 475 8.44 11.14 -14.03
N GLU A 476 8.11 10.18 -13.18
CA GLU A 476 9.05 9.38 -12.38
C GLU A 476 8.58 7.92 -12.37
N SER A 477 9.52 6.98 -12.47
CA SER A 477 9.29 5.56 -12.28
C SER A 477 9.89 5.10 -10.96
N TYR A 478 9.28 4.10 -10.34
CA TYR A 478 9.74 3.56 -9.07
C TYR A 478 11.13 2.92 -9.16
N LEU A 479 11.41 2.17 -10.23
CA LEU A 479 12.66 1.43 -10.40
C LEU A 479 13.74 2.21 -11.15
N LYS A 480 13.38 3.04 -12.14
CA LYS A 480 14.35 3.73 -13.01
C LYS A 480 14.48 5.24 -12.73
N GLY A 481 13.69 5.79 -11.81
CA GLY A 481 13.75 7.20 -11.44
C GLY A 481 13.11 8.13 -12.49
N PRO A 482 13.59 9.37 -12.65
CA PRO A 482 12.97 10.38 -13.50
C PRO A 482 12.81 9.94 -14.96
N ILE A 483 11.62 10.16 -15.52
CA ILE A 483 11.31 9.86 -16.92
C ILE A 483 11.66 11.09 -17.76
N PRO A 484 12.50 10.97 -18.80
CA PRO A 484 12.89 12.10 -19.61
C PRO A 484 11.68 12.72 -20.33
N VAL A 485 11.73 14.04 -20.38
CA VAL A 485 10.89 14.88 -21.22
C VAL A 485 11.26 14.54 -22.66
N SER A 486 10.45 13.73 -23.35
CA SER A 486 10.59 13.58 -24.81
C SER A 486 10.56 14.98 -25.42
N ALA A 487 11.56 15.31 -26.24
CA ALA A 487 11.56 16.53 -27.02
C ALA A 487 10.24 16.61 -27.80
N LYS A 488 9.61 17.78 -27.82
CA LYS A 488 8.44 18.02 -28.68
C LYS A 488 8.87 17.66 -30.10
N VAL A 489 8.24 16.65 -30.70
CA VAL A 489 8.25 16.53 -32.15
C VAL A 489 7.38 17.69 -32.63
N ASN A 490 8.02 18.69 -33.24
CA ASN A 490 7.35 19.84 -33.84
C ASN A 490 6.39 19.41 -34.94
#